data_AF-A0AA36F6E3-F1
#
_entry.id   AF-A0AA36F6E3-F1
#
_cell.length_a   1.000
_cell.length_b   1.000
_cell.length_c   1.000
_cell.angle_alpha   90.00
_cell.angle_beta   90.00
_cell.angle_gamma   90.00
#
_symmetry.space_group_name_H-M   'P 1'
#
loop_
_entity.id
_entity.type
_entity.pdbx_description
1 polymer ?
#
loop_
_entity_poly.entity_id
_entity_poly.type
_entity_poly.pdbx_seq_one_letter_code
_entity_poly.pdbx_strand_id
1 'polypeptide(L)'
;MTKVLTLNGVDNCAVLVHENLHFGFGSNEEGCMKQLQYLVENVDWRMGIKVWSQVYSFHLPISEKPVTYPVDFGRVIPASAIPLKPKQEKSNRNDYGQKKKRCKREENENTNKGDDAAKVSEELIESDVNMEEKVDKSSANITAEVTEAKPTKKSKRPFDPTKPTFRVTCHRSGENHAFSSMIAAANFGGAIQTYFDWNVDMKNFNIEVILRVVDDSVSVSIALTKESLHRRLITNFGPTTLRATTAYNMLR
;
A
#
# COMPACT_ATOMS: atom_id res chain seq x y z
N MET A 1 8.11 -16.79 16.85
CA MET A 1 9.27 -16.19 16.15
C MET A 1 9.39 -14.67 16.43
N THR A 2 8.97 -14.21 17.61
CA THR A 2 8.68 -12.79 17.90
C THR A 2 9.91 -11.87 18.02
N LYS A 3 11.13 -12.43 18.08
CA LYS A 3 12.39 -11.67 18.20
C LYS A 3 12.65 -10.70 17.03
N VAL A 4 12.12 -10.99 15.83
CA VAL A 4 12.22 -10.06 14.69
C VAL A 4 11.42 -8.78 14.97
N LEU A 5 10.30 -8.89 15.71
CA LEU A 5 9.55 -7.74 16.20
C LEU A 5 10.14 -7.12 17.48
N THR A 6 11.31 -7.53 17.97
CA THR A 6 12.02 -6.78 19.03
C THR A 6 13.23 -6.02 18.50
N LEU A 7 13.44 -5.99 17.19
CA LEU A 7 14.46 -5.16 16.55
C LEU A 7 14.06 -3.68 16.64
N ASN A 8 15.00 -2.83 17.06
CA ASN A 8 14.79 -1.39 17.23
C ASN A 8 15.32 -0.55 16.05
N GLY A 9 16.10 -1.14 15.13
CA GLY A 9 16.69 -0.43 13.99
C GLY A 9 15.92 -0.56 12.66
N VAL A 10 14.74 -1.18 12.67
CA VAL A 10 13.96 -1.54 11.46
C VAL A 10 12.54 -0.98 11.56
N ASP A 11 12.08 -0.29 10.51
CA ASP A 11 10.76 0.35 10.46
C ASP A 11 9.61 -0.63 10.17
N ASN A 12 9.80 -1.59 9.27
CA ASN A 12 8.76 -2.53 8.85
C ASN A 12 9.41 -3.89 8.58
N CYS A 13 8.71 -4.98 8.93
CA CYS A 13 9.18 -6.33 8.68
C CYS A 13 8.16 -7.06 7.79
N ALA A 14 8.65 -7.78 6.78
CA ALA A 14 7.82 -8.59 5.90
C ALA A 14 8.56 -9.89 5.53
N VAL A 15 7.80 -10.91 5.16
CA VAL A 15 8.32 -12.20 4.66
C VAL A 15 8.23 -12.16 3.14
N LEU A 16 9.37 -12.27 2.46
CA LEU A 16 9.42 -12.48 1.01
C LEU A 16 8.87 -13.88 0.69
N VAL A 17 7.84 -13.95 -0.14
CA VAL A 17 7.13 -15.20 -0.51
C VAL A 17 7.22 -15.53 -2.01
N HIS A 18 7.66 -14.57 -2.81
CA HIS A 18 8.01 -14.76 -4.22
C HIS A 18 8.95 -13.64 -4.67
N GLU A 19 9.92 -13.95 -5.52
CA GLU A 19 10.78 -13.00 -6.18
C GLU A 19 11.07 -13.47 -7.61
N ASN A 20 10.94 -12.55 -8.57
CA ASN A 20 11.35 -12.73 -9.95
C ASN A 20 12.16 -11.49 -10.36
N LEU A 21 13.42 -11.69 -10.74
CA LEU A 21 14.33 -10.60 -11.12
C LEU A 21 14.16 -10.13 -12.57
N HIS A 22 13.51 -10.95 -13.40
CA HIS A 22 13.31 -10.73 -14.83
C HIS A 22 11.86 -11.03 -15.20
N PHE A 23 10.94 -10.14 -14.79
CA PHE A 23 9.51 -10.31 -15.01
C PHE A 23 9.11 -10.06 -16.46
N GLY A 24 9.90 -9.28 -17.22
CA GLY A 24 9.68 -9.01 -18.63
C GLY A 24 8.44 -8.15 -18.86
N PHE A 25 8.37 -6.98 -18.22
CA PHE A 25 7.24 -6.06 -18.40
C PHE A 25 7.13 -5.58 -19.84
N GLY A 26 5.99 -5.88 -20.48
CA GLY A 26 5.67 -5.38 -21.82
C GLY A 26 5.16 -3.92 -21.82
N SER A 27 5.12 -3.32 -23.01
CA SER A 27 4.60 -1.95 -23.21
C SER A 27 3.07 -1.83 -23.08
N ASN A 28 2.33 -2.93 -22.92
CA ASN A 28 0.87 -2.95 -22.83
C ASN A 28 0.42 -3.15 -21.36
N GLU A 29 -0.35 -2.19 -20.83
CA GLU A 29 -0.96 -2.24 -19.49
C GLU A 29 -1.71 -3.56 -19.25
N GLU A 30 -2.58 -3.99 -20.18
CA GLU A 30 -3.41 -5.18 -19.99
C GLU A 30 -2.58 -6.47 -19.92
N GLY A 31 -1.50 -6.56 -20.70
CA GLY A 31 -0.59 -7.69 -20.68
C GLY A 31 0.11 -7.81 -19.33
N CYS A 32 0.69 -6.70 -18.86
CA CYS A 32 1.33 -6.61 -17.55
C CYS A 32 0.38 -6.92 -16.39
N MET A 33 -0.88 -6.45 -16.47
CA MET A 33 -1.88 -6.77 -15.45
C MET A 33 -2.25 -8.25 -15.44
N LYS A 34 -2.40 -8.90 -16.60
CA LYS A 34 -2.60 -10.35 -16.66
C LYS A 34 -1.41 -11.11 -16.08
N GLN A 35 -0.18 -10.77 -16.45
CA GLN A 35 1.02 -11.39 -15.88
C GLN A 35 1.03 -11.29 -14.33
N LEU A 36 0.69 -10.11 -13.78
CA LEU A 36 0.57 -9.93 -12.34
C LEU A 36 -0.59 -10.74 -11.72
N GLN A 37 -1.71 -10.93 -12.41
CA GLN A 37 -2.80 -11.78 -11.91
C GLN A 37 -2.36 -13.26 -11.81
N TYR A 38 -1.76 -13.80 -12.87
CA TYR A 38 -1.24 -15.19 -12.88
C TYR A 38 -0.04 -15.39 -11.93
N LEU A 39 0.64 -14.33 -11.49
CA LEU A 39 1.68 -14.42 -10.46
C LEU A 39 1.15 -15.01 -9.15
N VAL A 40 -0.13 -14.81 -8.81
CA VAL A 40 -0.76 -15.31 -7.56
C VAL A 40 -0.59 -16.82 -7.39
N GLU A 41 -0.59 -17.60 -8.46
CA GLU A 41 -0.44 -19.06 -8.40
C GLU A 41 0.98 -19.50 -8.03
N ASN A 42 1.97 -18.67 -8.37
CA ASN A 42 3.40 -18.97 -8.21
C ASN A 42 3.98 -18.46 -6.88
N VAL A 43 3.17 -17.85 -6.02
CA VAL A 43 3.57 -17.34 -4.69
C VAL A 43 3.50 -18.46 -3.64
N ASP A 44 4.52 -18.60 -2.80
CA ASP A 44 4.50 -19.53 -1.66
C ASP A 44 3.67 -18.96 -0.49
N TRP A 45 2.35 -18.94 -0.69
CA TRP A 45 1.37 -18.54 0.32
C TRP A 45 1.47 -19.40 1.58
N ARG A 46 1.83 -20.67 1.44
CA ARG A 46 1.96 -21.61 2.55
C ARG A 46 3.05 -21.16 3.52
N MET A 47 4.26 -20.88 3.02
CA MET A 47 5.34 -20.38 3.86
C MET A 47 5.02 -18.99 4.43
N GLY A 48 4.43 -18.10 3.62
CA GLY A 48 3.99 -16.78 4.05
C GLY A 48 3.00 -16.81 5.23
N ILE A 49 1.88 -17.51 5.06
CA ILE A 49 0.83 -17.67 6.07
C ILE A 49 1.38 -18.37 7.33
N LYS A 50 2.24 -19.40 7.16
CA LYS A 50 2.88 -20.11 8.27
C LYS A 50 3.81 -19.22 9.10
N VAL A 51 4.53 -18.27 8.51
CA VAL A 51 5.35 -17.32 9.28
C VAL A 51 4.50 -16.22 9.89
N TRP A 52 3.50 -15.71 9.15
CA TRP A 52 2.54 -14.73 9.66
C TRP A 52 1.79 -15.25 10.90
N SER A 53 1.37 -16.52 10.90
CA SER A 53 0.65 -17.16 12.02
C SER A 53 1.48 -17.35 13.30
N GLN A 54 2.81 -17.19 13.23
CA GLN A 54 3.70 -17.19 14.40
C GLN A 54 3.87 -15.81 15.05
N VAL A 55 3.26 -14.78 14.45
CA VAL A 55 3.29 -13.38 14.89
C VAL A 55 1.88 -12.91 15.24
N TYR A 56 0.90 -13.25 14.40
CA TYR A 56 -0.51 -12.92 14.57
C TYR A 56 -1.37 -14.18 14.65
N SER A 57 -2.40 -14.14 15.49
CA SER A 57 -3.43 -15.18 15.51
C SER A 57 -4.66 -14.71 14.77
N PHE A 58 -5.15 -15.50 13.81
CA PHE A 58 -6.53 -15.40 13.33
C PHE A 58 -7.37 -16.44 14.06
N HIS A 59 -8.63 -16.13 14.33
CA HIS A 59 -9.53 -16.97 15.13
C HIS A 59 -9.96 -18.29 14.45
N LEU A 60 -9.70 -18.41 13.14
CA LEU A 60 -10.00 -19.57 12.32
C LEU A 60 -8.74 -20.01 11.54
N PRO A 61 -8.68 -21.28 11.07
CA PRO A 61 -7.60 -21.71 10.19
C PRO A 61 -7.65 -20.96 8.85
N ILE A 62 -6.55 -20.31 8.48
CA ILE A 62 -6.39 -19.68 7.17
C ILE A 62 -6.01 -20.76 6.15
N SER A 63 -6.73 -20.85 5.04
CA SER A 63 -6.42 -21.83 3.99
C SER A 63 -5.10 -21.46 3.29
N GLU A 64 -4.14 -22.39 3.28
CA GLU A 64 -2.85 -22.26 2.56
C GLU A 64 -3.03 -22.33 1.03
N LYS A 65 -4.18 -22.82 0.57
CA LYS A 65 -4.51 -23.11 -0.84
C LYS A 65 -5.93 -22.63 -1.18
N PRO A 66 -6.25 -22.40 -2.47
CA PRO A 66 -7.62 -22.08 -2.87
C PRO A 66 -8.51 -23.32 -2.68
N VAL A 67 -9.80 -23.12 -2.39
CA VAL A 67 -10.78 -24.22 -2.34
C VAL A 67 -11.02 -24.78 -3.74
N THR A 68 -11.05 -23.90 -4.74
CA THR A 68 -11.15 -24.21 -6.16
C THR A 68 -10.14 -23.32 -6.89
N TYR A 69 -9.25 -23.91 -7.68
CA TYR A 69 -8.35 -23.14 -8.53
C TYR A 69 -9.17 -22.43 -9.63
N PRO A 70 -9.08 -21.10 -9.77
CA PRO A 70 -9.80 -20.39 -10.83
C PRO A 70 -9.22 -20.72 -12.20
N VAL A 71 -10.07 -20.90 -13.20
CA VAL A 71 -9.63 -21.12 -14.60
C VAL A 71 -9.14 -19.82 -15.25
N ASP A 72 -9.62 -18.67 -14.75
CA ASP A 72 -9.17 -17.33 -15.12
C ASP A 72 -9.36 -16.39 -13.91
N PHE A 73 -8.45 -15.43 -13.74
CA PHE A 73 -8.55 -14.40 -12.70
C PHE A 73 -9.55 -13.29 -13.03
N GLY A 74 -10.07 -13.31 -14.27
CA GLY A 74 -11.13 -12.44 -14.75
C GLY A 74 -10.59 -11.23 -15.53
N ARG A 75 -11.50 -10.33 -15.89
CA ARG A 75 -11.14 -9.16 -16.70
C ARG A 75 -10.23 -8.21 -15.92
N VAL A 76 -9.13 -7.81 -16.56
CA VAL A 76 -8.28 -6.70 -16.12
C VAL A 76 -9.12 -5.45 -15.88
N ILE A 77 -8.85 -4.75 -14.79
CA ILE A 77 -9.37 -3.42 -14.48
C ILE A 77 -8.37 -2.41 -15.06
N PRO A 78 -8.72 -1.67 -16.15
CA PRO A 78 -7.82 -0.68 -16.74
C PRO A 78 -7.77 0.60 -15.89
N ALA A 79 -6.74 1.43 -16.15
CA ALA A 79 -6.57 2.76 -15.53
C ALA A 79 -7.85 3.59 -15.45
N SER A 80 -8.61 3.64 -16.55
CA SER A 80 -9.83 4.43 -16.70
C SER A 80 -10.99 4.01 -15.78
N ALA A 81 -10.95 2.78 -15.24
CA ALA A 81 -12.02 2.24 -14.40
C ALA A 81 -11.79 2.46 -12.89
N ILE A 82 -10.66 3.07 -12.49
CA ILE A 82 -10.35 3.33 -11.07
C ILE A 82 -10.79 4.75 -10.70
N PRO A 83 -11.66 4.93 -9.68
CA PRO A 83 -12.02 6.25 -9.19
C PRO A 83 -10.81 6.93 -8.53
N LEU A 84 -10.13 7.79 -9.28
CA LEU A 84 -9.15 8.70 -8.71
C LEU A 84 -9.89 9.73 -7.84
N LYS A 85 -9.59 9.77 -6.54
CA LYS A 85 -9.92 10.95 -5.73
C LYS A 85 -9.19 12.14 -6.36
N PRO A 86 -9.83 13.31 -6.55
CA PRO A 86 -9.14 14.48 -7.08
C PRO A 86 -7.95 14.80 -6.17
N LYS A 87 -6.77 15.00 -6.78
CA LYS A 87 -5.61 15.53 -6.05
C LYS A 87 -6.03 16.88 -5.48
N GLN A 88 -6.06 17.01 -4.15
CA GLN A 88 -6.08 18.32 -3.54
C GLN A 88 -4.79 19.03 -3.96
N GLU A 89 -4.92 20.15 -4.66
CA GLU A 89 -3.78 21.00 -4.97
C GLU A 89 -3.13 21.40 -3.65
N LYS A 90 -1.84 21.10 -3.47
CA LYS A 90 -1.05 21.61 -2.34
C LYS A 90 -0.99 23.12 -2.51
N SER A 91 -1.89 23.86 -1.85
CA SER A 91 -1.93 25.31 -1.92
C SER A 91 -0.60 25.88 -1.41
N ASN A 92 0.13 26.59 -2.25
CA ASN A 92 1.38 27.24 -1.88
C ASN A 92 1.12 28.37 -0.88
N ARG A 93 1.03 28.05 0.43
CA ARG A 93 1.04 29.03 1.51
C ARG A 93 2.47 29.44 1.83
N ASN A 94 3.04 30.26 0.96
CA ASN A 94 4.21 31.07 1.29
C ASN A 94 3.76 32.26 2.14
N ASP A 95 3.56 32.06 3.43
CA ASP A 95 3.47 33.16 4.40
C ASP A 95 4.17 32.79 5.71
N TYR A 96 5.38 33.32 5.87
CA TYR A 96 5.92 33.65 7.18
C TYR A 96 6.52 35.06 7.09
N GLY A 97 5.66 36.04 7.38
CA GLY A 97 6.00 37.46 7.34
C GLY A 97 7.30 37.83 8.08
N GLN A 98 8.14 38.59 7.38
CA GLN A 98 9.34 39.20 7.94
C GLN A 98 8.98 40.21 9.04
N LYS A 99 9.43 39.98 10.29
CA LYS A 99 9.67 41.06 11.29
C LYS A 99 10.43 40.55 12.53
N LYS A 100 11.76 40.53 12.46
CA LYS A 100 12.63 40.74 13.64
C LYS A 100 13.72 41.77 13.32
N LYS A 101 14.02 42.59 14.33
CA LYS A 101 14.81 43.83 14.21
C LYS A 101 16.30 43.55 13.97
N ARG A 102 16.96 44.50 13.30
CA ARG A 102 18.40 44.59 13.07
C ARG A 102 19.18 44.58 14.40
N CYS A 103 20.27 43.81 14.44
CA CYS A 103 21.52 44.20 15.10
C CYS A 103 22.62 44.27 14.01
N LYS A 104 23.63 45.13 14.22
CA LYS A 104 24.63 45.53 13.20
C LYS A 104 25.96 44.81 13.40
N ARG A 105 26.60 44.43 12.27
CA ARG A 105 28.06 44.20 12.06
C ARG A 105 28.71 43.11 12.96
N GLU A 106 29.82 42.48 12.56
CA GLU A 106 30.90 42.93 11.67
C GLU A 106 31.12 42.07 10.41
N GLU A 107 31.89 42.64 9.49
CA GLU A 107 32.29 42.04 8.22
C GLU A 107 33.50 41.11 8.39
N ASN A 108 33.52 39.99 7.67
CA ASN A 108 34.76 39.43 7.13
C ASN A 108 34.43 38.55 5.92
N GLU A 109 34.96 38.93 4.76
CA GLU A 109 34.86 38.14 3.54
C GLU A 109 35.82 36.95 3.63
N ASN A 110 35.35 35.76 3.28
CA ASN A 110 36.18 34.91 2.45
C ASN A 110 35.32 34.02 1.55
N THR A 111 35.76 33.86 0.31
CA THR A 111 35.05 33.10 -0.72
C THR A 111 35.48 31.65 -0.73
N ASN A 112 34.55 30.72 -0.95
CA ASN A 112 34.72 29.64 -1.92
C ASN A 112 33.41 28.89 -2.21
N LYS A 113 33.27 28.46 -3.47
CA LYS A 113 32.14 27.67 -3.98
C LYS A 113 32.33 26.17 -3.70
N GLY A 114 31.23 25.42 -3.69
CA GLY A 114 31.22 23.96 -3.63
C GLY A 114 29.79 23.45 -3.42
N ASP A 115 29.12 23.11 -4.53
CA ASP A 115 27.69 22.83 -4.57
C ASP A 115 27.32 21.35 -4.30
N ASP A 116 26.01 21.13 -4.17
CA ASP A 116 25.27 19.86 -4.34
C ASP A 116 25.37 18.74 -3.28
N ALA A 117 24.54 18.89 -2.25
CA ALA A 117 24.03 17.77 -1.44
C ALA A 117 22.72 17.22 -2.02
N ALA A 118 22.73 15.96 -2.47
CA ALA A 118 21.56 15.30 -3.06
C ALA A 118 20.42 15.07 -2.05
N LYS A 119 19.18 15.35 -2.47
CA LYS A 119 18.00 15.42 -1.60
C LYS A 119 17.08 14.22 -1.84
N VAL A 120 17.09 13.25 -0.93
CA VAL A 120 16.16 12.10 -0.94
C VAL A 120 14.85 12.51 -0.27
N SER A 121 13.73 12.40 -0.98
CA SER A 121 12.39 12.71 -0.45
C SER A 121 11.57 11.44 -0.25
N GLU A 122 11.39 11.03 1.01
CA GLU A 122 10.55 9.90 1.40
C GLU A 122 9.21 10.43 1.97
N GLU A 123 8.13 10.32 1.19
CA GLU A 123 6.82 10.89 1.56
C GLU A 123 5.97 9.86 2.32
N LEU A 124 5.83 10.05 3.64
CA LEU A 124 4.88 9.30 4.48
C LEU A 124 3.45 9.84 4.29
N ILE A 125 2.47 8.94 4.26
CA ILE A 125 1.04 9.30 4.30
C ILE A 125 0.41 8.68 5.55
N GLU A 126 0.07 9.52 6.52
CA GLU A 126 -0.94 9.21 7.54
C GLU A 126 -2.33 9.59 7.02
N SER A 127 -3.36 8.94 7.56
CA SER A 127 -4.75 9.34 7.35
C SER A 127 -5.54 9.21 8.65
N ASP A 128 -5.85 10.34 9.26
CA ASP A 128 -6.69 10.41 10.44
C ASP A 128 -8.13 9.93 10.18
N VAL A 129 -8.74 9.42 11.24
CA VAL A 129 -10.14 8.98 11.27
C VAL A 129 -11.01 10.15 11.72
N ASN A 130 -12.17 10.34 11.08
CA ASN A 130 -13.30 10.94 11.79
C ASN A 130 -14.59 10.16 11.51
N MET A 131 -15.43 10.06 12.54
CA MET A 131 -16.75 9.40 12.51
C MET A 131 -17.83 10.41 12.15
N GLU A 132 -18.86 9.96 11.44
CA GLU A 132 -20.25 10.34 11.76
C GLU A 132 -21.23 9.33 11.15
N GLU A 133 -22.39 9.17 11.80
CA GLU A 133 -23.35 8.08 11.65
C GLU A 133 -24.72 8.63 11.22
N LYS A 134 -25.41 7.98 10.27
CA LYS A 134 -26.90 7.97 10.21
C LYS A 134 -27.53 6.95 9.25
N VAL A 135 -28.80 6.65 9.55
CA VAL A 135 -29.64 5.49 9.17
C VAL A 135 -31.10 6.05 9.05
N ASP A 136 -32.06 5.60 8.22
CA ASP A 136 -32.37 4.29 7.61
C ASP A 136 -33.39 4.40 6.41
N LYS A 137 -33.71 3.27 5.74
CA LYS A 137 -35.01 2.90 5.07
C LYS A 137 -35.55 3.77 3.89
N SER A 138 -36.37 3.31 2.92
CA SER A 138 -36.95 1.99 2.54
C SER A 138 -37.64 2.03 1.13
N SER A 139 -37.96 0.85 0.53
CA SER A 139 -38.90 0.55 -0.62
C SER A 139 -38.65 1.22 -2.01
N ALA A 140 -38.53 0.53 -3.16
CA ALA A 140 -39.45 -0.35 -3.92
C ALA A 140 -40.65 0.41 -4.57
N ASN A 141 -41.06 0.26 -5.85
CA ASN A 141 -40.73 -0.73 -6.91
C ASN A 141 -41.21 -0.27 -8.35
N ILE A 142 -40.59 -0.78 -9.45
CA ILE A 142 -41.18 -1.00 -10.83
C ILE A 142 -41.59 0.26 -11.68
N THR A 143 -41.44 0.46 -13.02
CA THR A 143 -41.05 -0.30 -14.26
C THR A 143 -40.45 0.65 -15.35
N ALA A 144 -39.74 0.11 -16.37
CA ALA A 144 -39.54 0.62 -17.76
C ALA A 144 -38.94 2.05 -17.98
N GLU A 145 -38.17 2.39 -19.02
CA GLU A 145 -37.66 1.71 -20.22
C GLU A 145 -36.34 2.37 -20.71
N VAL A 146 -35.60 1.67 -21.60
CA VAL A 146 -34.45 2.07 -22.47
C VAL A 146 -33.77 3.45 -22.28
N THR A 147 -32.46 3.47 -21.93
CA THR A 147 -31.32 4.17 -22.63
C THR A 147 -30.03 4.25 -21.78
N GLU A 148 -28.89 4.34 -22.46
CA GLU A 148 -27.53 4.72 -21.98
C GLU A 148 -26.79 3.85 -20.94
N ALA A 149 -25.54 3.50 -21.29
CA ALA A 149 -24.63 2.70 -20.47
C ALA A 149 -24.02 3.50 -19.30
N LYS A 150 -24.79 3.66 -18.22
CA LYS A 150 -24.32 4.21 -16.94
C LYS A 150 -23.30 3.28 -16.26
N PRO A 151 -22.36 3.81 -15.45
CA PRO A 151 -21.39 2.99 -14.73
C PRO A 151 -22.10 2.11 -13.70
N THR A 152 -22.17 0.82 -13.97
CA THR A 152 -22.77 -0.16 -13.07
C THR A 152 -21.99 -0.22 -11.77
N LYS A 153 -22.66 0.04 -10.64
CA LYS A 153 -22.11 -0.19 -9.30
C LYS A 153 -21.77 -1.68 -9.21
N LYS A 154 -20.48 -2.03 -9.28
CA LYS A 154 -20.01 -3.41 -9.09
C LYS A 154 -20.60 -3.94 -7.78
N SER A 155 -21.31 -5.06 -7.83
CA SER A 155 -21.79 -5.71 -6.61
C SER A 155 -20.59 -6.09 -5.77
N LYS A 156 -20.53 -5.60 -4.52
CA LYS A 156 -19.56 -6.12 -3.57
C LYS A 156 -19.93 -7.57 -3.28
N ARG A 157 -18.96 -8.48 -3.31
CA ARG A 157 -19.14 -9.83 -2.75
C ARG A 157 -19.63 -9.69 -1.30
N PRO A 158 -20.53 -10.58 -0.81
CA PRO A 158 -20.92 -10.58 0.58
C PRO A 158 -19.69 -10.78 1.47
N PHE A 159 -19.66 -10.08 2.61
CA PHE A 159 -18.57 -10.22 3.58
C PHE A 159 -18.73 -11.54 4.34
N ASP A 160 -17.73 -12.41 4.27
CA ASP A 160 -17.74 -13.71 4.95
C ASP A 160 -16.88 -13.65 6.23
N PRO A 161 -17.47 -13.60 7.44
CA PRO A 161 -16.70 -13.47 8.68
C PRO A 161 -15.78 -14.67 8.96
N THR A 162 -15.95 -15.80 8.25
CA THR A 162 -15.07 -16.97 8.42
C THR A 162 -13.70 -16.80 7.76
N LYS A 163 -13.54 -15.83 6.86
CA LYS A 163 -12.33 -15.60 6.07
C LYS A 163 -11.58 -14.35 6.51
N PRO A 164 -10.23 -14.35 6.48
CA PRO A 164 -9.46 -13.18 6.89
C PRO A 164 -9.74 -11.98 5.99
N THR A 165 -9.62 -10.78 6.56
CA THR A 165 -9.56 -9.54 5.78
C THR A 165 -8.14 -9.28 5.29
N PHE A 166 -7.99 -8.75 4.07
CA PHE A 166 -6.69 -8.39 3.52
C PHE A 166 -6.69 -7.06 2.76
N ARG A 167 -5.51 -6.45 2.66
CA ARG A 167 -5.20 -5.37 1.71
C ARG A 167 -3.99 -5.73 0.84
N VAL A 168 -3.90 -5.08 -0.31
CA VAL A 168 -2.70 -5.09 -1.17
C VAL A 168 -2.11 -3.68 -1.21
N THR A 169 -0.82 -3.59 -0.90
CA THR A 169 -0.03 -2.37 -1.02
C THR A 169 1.00 -2.55 -2.13
N CYS A 170 1.01 -1.66 -3.12
CA CYS A 170 1.97 -1.73 -4.23
C CYS A 170 3.00 -0.61 -4.16
N HIS A 171 4.28 -0.97 -4.04
CA HIS A 171 5.40 -0.05 -4.24
C HIS A 171 5.95 -0.24 -5.65
N ARG A 172 6.06 0.84 -6.42
CA ARG A 172 6.57 0.84 -7.80
C ARG A 172 7.73 1.83 -7.92
N SER A 173 8.87 1.37 -8.41
CA SER A 173 10.04 2.18 -8.77
C SER A 173 10.44 1.87 -10.23
N GLY A 174 10.98 2.85 -10.93
CA GLY A 174 11.35 2.73 -12.36
C GLY A 174 10.36 3.39 -13.30
N GLU A 175 10.87 3.89 -14.43
CA GLU A 175 10.12 4.74 -15.37
C GLU A 175 9.40 3.96 -16.47
N ASN A 176 9.88 2.77 -16.82
CA ASN A 176 9.46 2.01 -18.02
C ASN A 176 8.11 1.26 -17.89
N HIS A 177 7.32 1.52 -16.85
CA HIS A 177 6.08 0.79 -16.60
C HIS A 177 4.87 1.44 -17.27
N ALA A 178 4.16 0.68 -18.11
CA ALA A 178 2.91 1.12 -18.75
C ALA A 178 1.69 1.21 -17.79
N PHE A 179 1.89 1.19 -16.46
CA PHE A 179 0.82 1.11 -15.46
C PHE A 179 1.16 1.84 -14.15
N SER A 180 0.12 2.20 -13.38
CA SER A 180 0.26 2.77 -12.04
C SER A 180 0.21 1.71 -10.94
N SER A 181 0.81 2.01 -9.78
CA SER A 181 0.79 1.15 -8.60
C SER A 181 -0.63 0.87 -8.09
N MET A 182 -1.57 1.81 -8.26
CA MET A 182 -2.98 1.61 -7.91
C MET A 182 -3.65 0.54 -8.78
N ILE A 183 -3.33 0.51 -10.07
CA ILE A 183 -3.87 -0.47 -11.02
C ILE A 183 -3.28 -1.86 -10.75
N ALA A 184 -1.97 -1.94 -10.50
CA ALA A 184 -1.30 -3.17 -10.10
C ALA A 184 -1.89 -3.73 -8.79
N ALA A 185 -2.05 -2.90 -7.74
CA ALA A 185 -2.67 -3.32 -6.48
C ALA A 185 -4.12 -3.79 -6.65
N ALA A 186 -4.92 -3.09 -7.46
CA ALA A 186 -6.32 -3.45 -7.71
C ALA A 186 -6.47 -4.77 -8.48
N ASN A 187 -5.66 -5.00 -9.52
CA ASN A 187 -5.69 -6.23 -10.31
C ASN A 187 -5.14 -7.42 -9.53
N PHE A 188 -3.99 -7.25 -8.84
CA PHE A 188 -3.39 -8.29 -8.02
C PHE A 188 -4.28 -8.66 -6.82
N GLY A 189 -4.84 -7.66 -6.13
CA GLY A 189 -5.83 -7.87 -5.07
C GLY A 189 -7.11 -8.54 -5.56
N GLY A 190 -7.57 -8.21 -6.78
CA GLY A 190 -8.66 -8.92 -7.45
C GLY A 190 -8.33 -10.40 -7.67
N ALA A 191 -7.14 -10.72 -8.17
CA ALA A 191 -6.70 -12.10 -8.37
C ALA A 191 -6.59 -12.90 -7.06
N ILE A 192 -6.00 -12.32 -5.99
CA ILE A 192 -5.98 -12.92 -4.65
C ILE A 192 -7.41 -13.17 -4.14
N GLN A 193 -8.33 -12.22 -4.37
CA GLN A 193 -9.73 -12.37 -4.00
C GLN A 193 -10.44 -13.46 -4.82
N THR A 194 -10.08 -13.67 -6.08
CA THR A 194 -10.62 -14.77 -6.90
C THR A 194 -10.03 -16.13 -6.49
N TYR A 195 -8.77 -16.15 -6.04
CA TYR A 195 -8.07 -17.37 -5.62
C TYR A 195 -8.52 -17.86 -4.23
N PHE A 196 -8.42 -17.02 -3.20
CA PHE A 196 -8.73 -17.41 -1.81
C PHE A 196 -10.15 -17.05 -1.35
N ASP A 197 -10.85 -16.19 -2.09
CA ASP A 197 -12.15 -15.61 -1.70
C ASP A 197 -12.14 -14.90 -0.33
N TRP A 198 -10.99 -14.32 0.04
CA TRP A 198 -10.82 -13.48 1.23
C TRP A 198 -11.56 -12.13 1.12
N ASN A 199 -11.79 -11.47 2.25
CA ASN A 199 -12.47 -10.18 2.28
C ASN A 199 -11.48 -9.03 2.02
N VAL A 200 -11.76 -8.14 1.07
CA VAL A 200 -10.93 -6.94 0.85
C VAL A 200 -11.36 -5.83 1.83
N ASP A 201 -10.46 -5.41 2.70
CA ASP A 201 -10.63 -4.24 3.58
C ASP A 201 -9.36 -3.39 3.60
N MET A 202 -9.48 -2.11 3.22
CA MET A 202 -8.34 -1.19 3.18
C MET A 202 -7.98 -0.59 4.55
N LYS A 203 -8.89 -0.65 5.52
CA LYS A 203 -8.74 -0.10 6.88
C LYS A 203 -8.44 -1.21 7.90
N ASN A 204 -9.34 -2.18 8.04
CA ASN A 204 -9.30 -3.21 9.10
C ASN A 204 -8.90 -4.58 8.54
N PHE A 205 -7.73 -4.64 7.89
CA PHE A 205 -7.15 -5.87 7.36
C PHE A 205 -6.49 -6.71 8.47
N ASN A 206 -6.48 -8.03 8.29
CA ASN A 206 -5.67 -8.95 9.07
C ASN A 206 -4.31 -9.15 8.40
N ILE A 207 -4.31 -9.38 7.08
CA ILE A 207 -3.15 -9.66 6.26
C ILE A 207 -2.87 -8.46 5.34
N GLU A 208 -1.64 -7.99 5.29
CA GLU A 208 -1.18 -7.08 4.26
C GLU A 208 -0.22 -7.81 3.32
N VAL A 209 -0.57 -7.80 2.03
CA VAL A 209 0.28 -8.30 0.95
C VAL A 209 0.95 -7.10 0.29
N ILE A 210 2.28 -7.11 0.26
CA ILE A 210 3.10 -6.08 -0.34
C ILE A 210 3.57 -6.59 -1.71
N LEU A 211 3.12 -5.94 -2.77
CA LEU A 211 3.67 -6.09 -4.12
C LEU A 211 4.74 -5.02 -4.31
N ARG A 212 5.97 -5.41 -4.60
CA ARG A 212 7.07 -4.49 -4.90
C ARG A 212 7.53 -4.74 -6.33
N VAL A 213 7.48 -3.68 -7.14
CA VAL A 213 7.95 -3.66 -8.52
C VAL A 213 9.10 -2.65 -8.61
N VAL A 214 10.27 -3.09 -9.03
CA VAL A 214 11.47 -2.25 -9.19
C VAL A 214 12.11 -2.59 -10.52
N ASP A 215 12.00 -1.66 -11.47
CA ASP A 215 12.45 -1.86 -12.85
C ASP A 215 11.88 -3.14 -13.46
N ASP A 216 12.68 -4.15 -13.83
CA ASP A 216 12.15 -5.42 -14.35
C ASP A 216 11.91 -6.50 -13.27
N SER A 217 12.13 -6.18 -12.00
CA SER A 217 11.97 -7.12 -10.87
C SER A 217 10.63 -6.98 -10.15
N VAL A 218 10.07 -8.11 -9.74
CA VAL A 218 8.84 -8.21 -8.95
C VAL A 218 9.06 -9.09 -7.73
N SER A 219 8.72 -8.57 -6.55
CA SER A 219 8.69 -9.32 -5.30
C SER A 219 7.31 -9.22 -4.64
N VAL A 220 6.85 -10.35 -4.10
CA VAL A 220 5.62 -10.43 -3.29
C VAL A 220 6.02 -10.76 -1.87
N SER A 221 5.53 -9.98 -0.90
CA SER A 221 5.82 -10.16 0.52
C SER A 221 4.55 -10.13 1.36
N ILE A 222 4.55 -10.80 2.52
CA ILE A 222 3.48 -10.66 3.53
C ILE A 222 4.03 -9.86 4.71
N ALA A 223 3.34 -8.78 5.10
CA ALA A 223 3.76 -7.92 6.21
C ALA A 223 3.61 -8.64 7.56
N LEU A 224 4.64 -8.52 8.40
CA LEU A 224 4.64 -8.92 9.82
C LEU A 224 4.40 -7.73 10.77
N THR A 225 4.24 -6.53 10.23
CA THR A 225 4.06 -5.28 10.98
C THR A 225 2.84 -4.53 10.44
N LYS A 226 1.73 -4.53 11.19
CA LYS A 226 0.52 -3.75 10.84
C LYS A 226 0.75 -2.24 10.85
N GLU A 227 1.57 -1.78 11.80
CA GLU A 227 2.04 -0.41 11.91
C GLU A 227 3.56 -0.39 11.93
N SER A 228 4.15 0.71 11.47
CA SER A 228 5.60 0.85 11.44
C SER A 228 6.19 1.02 12.85
N LEU A 229 7.27 0.29 13.09
CA LEU A 229 7.89 0.07 14.38
C LEU A 229 8.55 1.33 14.97
N HIS A 230 8.79 2.37 14.17
CA HIS A 230 9.25 3.67 14.67
C HIS A 230 8.28 4.32 15.67
N ARG A 231 6.99 3.96 15.65
CA ARG A 231 5.97 4.50 16.58
C ARG A 231 6.13 4.05 18.03
N ARG A 232 6.85 2.96 18.31
CA ARG A 232 6.96 2.34 19.65
C ARG A 232 7.40 3.26 20.78
N LEU A 233 8.21 4.26 20.46
CA LEU A 233 8.88 5.14 21.42
C LEU A 233 8.54 6.63 21.20
N ILE A 234 7.58 6.94 20.33
CA ILE A 234 7.16 8.32 20.07
C ILE A 234 6.09 8.73 21.07
N THR A 235 6.44 9.65 21.96
CA THR A 235 5.48 10.30 22.88
C THR A 235 4.80 11.51 22.23
N ASN A 236 5.48 12.18 21.31
CA ASN A 236 5.03 13.41 20.66
C ASN A 236 5.34 13.33 19.16
N PHE A 237 4.30 13.28 18.35
CA PHE A 237 4.41 13.25 16.89
C PHE A 237 4.30 14.69 16.33
N GLY A 238 5.19 15.04 15.42
CA GLY A 238 5.29 16.37 14.84
C GLY A 238 6.32 16.43 13.70
N PRO A 239 6.40 17.55 12.96
CA PRO A 239 7.21 17.65 11.74
C PRO A 239 8.73 17.54 11.98
N THR A 240 9.18 17.66 13.23
CA THR A 240 10.58 17.54 13.66
C THR A 240 10.86 16.27 14.48
N THR A 241 9.90 15.34 14.60
CA THR A 241 10.09 14.09 15.35
C THR A 241 11.04 13.16 14.60
N LEU A 242 12.23 12.92 15.16
CA LEU A 242 13.16 11.92 14.67
C LEU A 242 12.57 10.52 14.85
N ARG A 243 12.58 9.69 13.79
CA ARG A 243 12.14 8.29 13.89
C ARG A 243 13.04 7.53 14.89
N ALA A 244 12.41 6.80 15.81
CA ALA A 244 13.13 6.07 16.86
C ALA A 244 14.15 5.05 16.32
N THR A 245 13.86 4.48 15.14
CA THR A 245 14.71 3.56 14.39
C THR A 245 15.97 4.24 13.85
N THR A 246 15.85 5.43 13.26
CA THR A 246 16.98 6.27 12.86
C THR A 246 17.84 6.63 14.07
N ALA A 247 17.22 7.06 15.18
CA ALA A 247 17.94 7.38 16.41
C ALA A 247 18.70 6.17 16.99
N TYR A 248 18.09 4.98 16.97
CA TYR A 248 18.74 3.74 17.40
C TYR A 248 19.95 3.39 16.51
N ASN A 249 19.82 3.55 15.20
CA ASN A 249 20.90 3.27 14.24
C ASN A 249 22.05 4.29 14.29
N MET A 250 21.83 5.50 14.84
CA MET A 250 22.90 6.49 15.09
C MET A 250 23.75 6.17 16.32
N LEU A 251 23.25 5.33 17.24
CA LEU A 251 23.94 4.93 18.47
C LEU A 251 24.81 3.66 18.29
N ARG A 252 24.71 3.00 17.13
CA ARG A 252 25.13 1.61 16.92
C ARG A 252 26.34 1.50 15.99
#